data_AF-A0A2M7CVF3-F1
#
_entry.id   AF-A0A2M7CVF3-F1
#
_cell.length_a   1.000
_cell.length_b   1.000
_cell.length_c   1.000
_cell.angle_alpha   90.00
_cell.angle_beta   90.00
_cell.angle_gamma   90.00
#
_symmetry.space_group_name_H-M   'P 1'
#
loop_
_entity.id
_entity.type
_entity.pdbx_description
1 polymer ?
#
loop_
_entity_poly.entity_id
_entity_poly.type
_entity_poly.pdbx_seq_one_letter_code
_entity_poly.pdbx_strand_id
1 'polypeptide(L)'
;FCHWLGLSEADIDLVGWLVRQHLVMSATAQKQDISDPAIVHRFAAIVADWERLDYLYLLTVADIYATSPKLWNSWKGQLLAELHQSTRYALRRGLEHPVHARERILETQIAALTELAQSGHDASRVRALWAEYPDEDFLRFTPAQLAWQSAALLSHASANEPLIAARALGERGCTEVFVYSPDRDGLFAAITAVLDRFQLSVQEARILSSSKGYVLDTFQLLDAEQKPVADPARLNELTERLRLELLKPELNLTPARRAWTRQQKHFHVPLRLEFQSDDKRGRTGLALVCSDRPGLLAHVTQAFRACGVRVHDARIATFGERVEDFFELSDETDQKLDDVHLRALRATLTHELEVPRR
;
A
#
# COMPACT_ATOMS: atom_id res chain seq x y z
N PHE A 1 -21.11 25.69 -9.89
CA PHE A 1 -19.87 25.61 -10.68
C PHE A 1 -19.55 24.15 -11.01
N CYS A 2 -19.23 23.29 -10.03
CA CYS A 2 -18.90 21.89 -10.28
C CYS A 2 -20.02 21.08 -10.98
N HIS A 3 -21.29 21.25 -10.58
CA HIS A 3 -22.42 20.65 -11.32
C HIS A 3 -22.49 21.07 -12.79
N TRP A 4 -22.11 22.32 -13.12
CA TRP A 4 -22.12 22.80 -14.50
C TRP A 4 -21.00 22.17 -15.34
N LEU A 5 -19.88 21.79 -14.71
CA LEU A 5 -18.79 21.05 -15.35
C LEU A 5 -19.07 19.56 -15.50
N GLY A 6 -20.18 19.05 -14.96
CA GLY A 6 -20.55 17.63 -15.05
C GLY A 6 -19.66 16.69 -14.23
N LEU A 7 -19.05 17.20 -13.14
CA LEU A 7 -18.28 16.37 -12.21
C LEU A 7 -19.21 15.41 -11.43
N SER A 8 -18.66 14.30 -10.93
CA SER A 8 -19.41 13.37 -10.07
C SER A 8 -19.80 14.03 -8.75
N GLU A 9 -20.82 13.50 -8.07
CA GLU A 9 -21.22 14.04 -6.75
C GLU A 9 -20.08 13.88 -5.73
N ALA A 10 -19.33 12.77 -5.78
CA ALA A 10 -18.13 12.58 -4.96
C ALA A 10 -17.08 13.69 -5.18
N ASP A 11 -16.81 14.07 -6.44
CA ASP A 11 -15.88 15.17 -6.78
C ASP A 11 -16.43 16.54 -6.35
N ILE A 12 -17.73 16.76 -6.53
CA ILE A 12 -18.40 18.00 -6.11
C ILE A 12 -18.28 18.17 -4.59
N ASP A 13 -18.55 17.12 -3.83
CA ASP A 13 -18.44 17.12 -2.37
C ASP A 13 -16.99 17.27 -1.91
N LEU A 14 -16.03 16.64 -2.59
CA LEU A 14 -14.61 16.84 -2.34
C LEU A 14 -14.18 18.31 -2.53
N VAL A 15 -14.54 18.93 -3.66
CA VAL A 15 -14.23 20.35 -3.93
C VAL A 15 -14.90 21.25 -2.91
N GLY A 16 -16.18 21.02 -2.60
CA GLY A 16 -16.90 21.79 -1.59
C GLY A 16 -16.28 21.66 -0.20
N TRP A 17 -15.83 20.46 0.16
CA TRP A 17 -15.12 20.19 1.41
C TRP A 17 -13.77 20.90 1.45
N LEU A 18 -12.97 20.83 0.38
CA LEU A 18 -11.67 21.51 0.27
C LEU A 18 -11.83 23.02 0.46
N VAL A 19 -12.81 23.65 -0.21
CA VAL A 19 -13.09 25.09 -0.03
C VAL A 19 -13.48 25.40 1.42
N ARG A 20 -14.26 24.52 2.07
CA ARG A 20 -14.66 24.72 3.47
C ARG A 20 -13.49 24.55 4.45
N GLN A 21 -12.57 23.63 4.15
CA GLN A 21 -11.51 23.20 5.06
C GLN A 21 -10.12 23.73 4.70
N HIS A 22 -9.92 24.49 3.62
CA HIS A 22 -8.59 24.88 3.12
C HIS A 22 -7.65 25.53 4.16
N LEU A 23 -8.18 26.17 5.21
CA LEU A 23 -7.37 26.75 6.30
C LEU A 23 -7.03 25.77 7.42
N VAL A 24 -7.70 24.63 7.53
CA VAL A 24 -7.60 23.75 8.70
C VAL A 24 -6.20 23.16 8.85
N MET A 25 -5.54 22.80 7.75
CA MET A 25 -4.18 22.27 7.80
C MET A 25 -3.17 23.32 8.22
N SER A 26 -3.21 24.50 7.58
CA SER A 26 -2.34 25.63 7.92
C SER A 26 -2.54 26.08 9.37
N ALA A 27 -3.79 26.15 9.84
CA ALA A 27 -4.11 26.51 11.22
C ALA A 27 -3.61 25.46 12.23
N THR A 28 -3.80 24.17 11.93
CA THR A 28 -3.36 23.08 12.81
C THR A 28 -1.84 23.04 12.89
N ALA A 29 -1.16 23.03 11.73
CA ALA A 29 0.30 22.95 11.67
C ALA A 29 1.02 24.11 12.36
N GLN A 30 0.42 25.32 12.36
CA GLN A 30 1.07 26.53 12.86
C GLN A 30 0.64 26.94 14.28
N LYS A 31 -0.56 26.55 14.72
CA LYS A 31 -1.14 27.02 16.00
C LYS A 31 -1.30 25.93 17.04
N GLN A 32 -0.99 24.68 16.69
CA GLN A 32 -1.14 23.53 17.57
C GLN A 32 0.15 22.73 17.64
N ASP A 33 0.29 21.93 18.69
CA ASP A 33 1.40 21.00 18.83
C ASP A 33 1.10 19.74 17.99
N ILE A 34 1.68 19.69 16.79
CA ILE A 34 1.51 18.56 15.87
C ILE A 34 2.26 17.30 16.28
N SER A 35 3.06 17.37 17.35
CA SER A 35 3.67 16.19 17.97
C SER A 35 2.73 15.47 18.94
N ASP A 36 1.64 16.14 19.39
CA ASP A 36 0.61 15.55 20.24
C ASP A 36 -0.29 14.58 19.43
N PRO A 37 -0.30 13.27 19.74
CA PRO A 37 -1.14 12.30 19.04
C PRO A 37 -2.64 12.64 19.07
N ALA A 38 -3.12 13.33 20.12
CA ALA A 38 -4.53 13.71 20.22
C ALA A 38 -4.89 14.83 19.23
N ILE A 39 -3.97 15.74 18.94
CA ILE A 39 -4.13 16.79 17.91
C ILE A 39 -4.18 16.13 16.53
N VAL A 40 -3.22 15.24 16.24
CA VAL A 40 -3.16 14.48 14.99
C VAL A 40 -4.43 13.65 14.78
N HIS A 41 -4.91 12.97 15.82
CA HIS A 41 -6.15 12.19 15.74
C HIS A 41 -7.38 13.06 15.45
N ARG A 42 -7.50 14.22 16.09
CA ARG A 42 -8.62 15.15 15.80
C ARG A 42 -8.57 15.65 14.37
N PHE A 43 -7.38 15.99 13.89
CA PHE A 43 -7.18 16.40 12.50
C PHE A 43 -7.49 15.26 11.52
N ALA A 44 -7.02 14.04 11.80
CA ALA A 44 -7.34 12.83 11.03
C ALA A 44 -8.85 12.59 10.96
N ALA A 45 -9.58 12.79 12.05
CA ALA A 45 -11.05 12.65 12.06
C ALA A 45 -11.77 13.71 11.19
N ILE A 46 -11.22 14.92 11.07
CA ILE A 46 -11.76 15.97 10.18
C ILE A 46 -11.52 15.60 8.71
N VAL A 47 -10.30 15.12 8.42
CA VAL A 47 -9.86 14.78 7.07
C VAL A 47 -10.49 13.47 6.59
N ALA A 48 -10.75 12.54 7.51
CA ALA A 48 -11.44 11.26 7.34
C ALA A 48 -10.74 10.20 6.47
N ASP A 49 -10.14 10.58 5.34
CA ASP A 49 -9.46 9.66 4.44
C ASP A 49 -8.19 10.29 3.83
N TRP A 50 -7.40 9.46 3.15
CA TRP A 50 -6.07 9.88 2.70
C TRP A 50 -6.14 10.79 1.48
N GLU A 51 -7.15 10.60 0.64
CA GLU A 51 -7.35 11.40 -0.54
C GLU A 51 -7.63 12.86 -0.16
N ARG A 52 -8.53 13.08 0.81
CA ARG A 52 -8.76 14.41 1.38
C ARG A 52 -7.50 14.99 2.02
N LEU A 53 -6.68 14.17 2.67
CA LEU A 53 -5.41 14.62 3.26
C LEU A 53 -4.44 15.13 2.21
N ASP A 54 -4.26 14.38 1.13
CA ASP A 54 -3.35 14.71 0.03
C ASP A 54 -3.83 15.96 -0.72
N TYR A 55 -5.12 16.04 -1.06
CA TYR A 55 -5.69 17.22 -1.70
C TYR A 55 -5.60 18.46 -0.80
N LEU A 56 -5.91 18.34 0.49
CA LEU A 56 -5.82 19.45 1.43
C LEU A 56 -4.37 19.94 1.58
N TYR A 57 -3.40 19.03 1.62
CA TYR A 57 -1.98 19.38 1.68
C TYR A 57 -1.55 20.13 0.43
N LEU A 58 -1.82 19.58 -0.77
CA LEU A 58 -1.45 20.21 -2.03
C LEU A 58 -2.13 21.57 -2.21
N LEU A 59 -3.41 21.68 -1.86
CA LEU A 59 -4.15 22.95 -1.88
C LEU A 59 -3.53 23.96 -0.91
N THR A 60 -3.18 23.55 0.31
CA THR A 60 -2.55 24.42 1.31
C THR A 60 -1.19 24.93 0.83
N VAL A 61 -0.38 24.06 0.22
CA VAL A 61 0.91 24.46 -0.37
C VAL A 61 0.67 25.47 -1.50
N ALA A 62 -0.23 25.17 -2.43
CA ALA A 62 -0.57 26.05 -3.54
C ALA A 62 -1.07 27.43 -3.07
N ASP A 63 -1.93 27.47 -2.05
CA ASP A 63 -2.48 28.70 -1.47
C ASP A 63 -1.39 29.57 -0.81
N ILE A 64 -0.49 28.96 -0.04
CA ILE A 64 0.63 29.69 0.58
C ILE A 64 1.57 30.26 -0.49
N TYR A 65 1.87 29.48 -1.54
CA TYR A 65 2.70 29.95 -2.65
C TYR A 65 2.04 31.07 -3.45
N ALA A 66 0.73 30.98 -3.68
CA ALA A 66 -0.05 31.96 -4.44
C ALA A 66 -0.22 33.29 -3.68
N THR A 67 -0.32 33.26 -2.34
CA THR A 67 -0.50 34.47 -1.52
C THR A 67 0.77 35.29 -1.38
N SER A 68 1.93 34.65 -1.16
CA SER A 68 3.24 35.30 -1.29
C SER A 68 4.39 34.28 -1.27
N PRO A 69 5.29 34.29 -2.27
CA PRO A 69 6.49 33.44 -2.25
C PRO A 69 7.40 33.66 -1.03
N LYS A 70 7.29 34.82 -0.36
CA LYS A 70 8.06 35.15 0.85
C LYS A 70 7.48 34.51 2.13
N LEU A 71 6.21 34.09 2.12
CA LEU A 71 5.56 33.47 3.27
C LEU A 71 5.92 31.99 3.43
N TRP A 72 6.39 31.36 2.36
CA TRP A 72 6.91 30.01 2.36
C TRP A 72 8.37 29.98 2.84
N ASN A 73 8.65 29.20 3.88
CA ASN A 73 10.00 28.93 4.35
C ASN A 73 10.15 27.44 4.69
N SER A 74 11.41 26.97 4.80
CA SER A 74 11.72 25.56 5.05
C SER A 74 11.03 25.01 6.31
N TRP A 75 10.90 25.84 7.35
CA TRP A 75 10.24 25.46 8.60
C TRP A 75 8.73 25.23 8.44
N LYS A 76 7.99 26.11 7.76
CA LYS A 76 6.56 25.89 7.49
C LYS A 76 6.32 24.69 6.59
N GLY A 77 7.17 24.50 5.59
CA GLY A 77 7.14 23.30 4.75
C GLY A 77 7.30 22.03 5.59
N GLN A 78 8.23 22.05 6.55
CA GLN A 78 8.46 20.93 7.46
C GLN A 78 7.25 20.67 8.38
N LEU A 79 6.63 21.69 8.97
CA LEU A 79 5.44 21.52 9.81
C LEU A 79 4.25 20.92 9.05
N LEU A 80 4.02 21.38 7.81
CA LEU A 80 2.94 20.83 6.98
C LEU A 80 3.23 19.38 6.58
N ALA A 81 4.47 19.08 6.21
CA ALA A 81 4.89 17.72 5.88
C ALA A 81 4.80 16.79 7.11
N GLU A 82 5.17 17.26 8.30
CA GLU A 82 5.10 16.50 9.54
C GLU A 82 3.65 16.23 9.95
N LEU A 83 2.75 17.23 9.88
CA LEU A 83 1.33 17.02 10.13
C LEU A 83 0.72 16.05 9.11
N HIS A 84 1.04 16.22 7.82
CA HIS A 84 0.61 15.30 6.76
C HIS A 84 1.03 13.87 7.07
N GLN A 85 2.31 13.67 7.34
CA GLN A 85 2.90 12.36 7.61
C GLN A 85 2.29 11.71 8.86
N SER A 86 2.21 12.43 9.97
CA SER A 86 1.61 11.96 11.22
C SER A 86 0.11 11.65 11.06
N THR A 87 -0.62 12.45 10.27
CA THR A 87 -2.04 12.21 10.01
C THR A 87 -2.23 11.00 9.12
N ARG A 88 -1.42 10.85 8.07
CA ARG A 88 -1.44 9.68 7.19
C ARG A 88 -1.15 8.42 8.00
N TYR A 89 -0.21 8.49 8.93
CA TYR A 89 0.08 7.42 9.88
C TYR A 89 -1.11 7.11 10.80
N ALA A 90 -1.80 8.13 11.31
CA ALA A 90 -3.00 7.94 12.14
C ALA A 90 -4.17 7.33 11.35
N LEU A 91 -4.38 7.74 10.09
CA LEU A 91 -5.40 7.17 9.21
C LEU A 91 -5.08 5.71 8.86
N ARG A 92 -3.80 5.39 8.61
CA ARG A 92 -3.30 4.00 8.44
C ARG A 92 -3.67 3.10 9.61
N ARG A 93 -3.73 3.65 10.82
CA ARG A 93 -4.04 2.93 12.06
C ARG A 93 -5.54 2.67 12.31
N GLY A 94 -6.36 2.75 11.27
CA GLY A 94 -7.80 2.41 11.33
C GLY A 94 -8.73 3.59 11.60
N LEU A 95 -8.27 4.83 11.47
CA LEU A 95 -9.13 6.02 11.49
C LEU A 95 -9.68 6.38 10.10
N GLU A 96 -9.28 5.65 9.06
CA GLU A 96 -9.76 5.87 7.71
C GLU A 96 -11.24 5.49 7.57
N HIS A 97 -12.04 6.47 7.13
CA HIS A 97 -13.46 6.32 6.85
C HIS A 97 -13.77 6.92 5.47
N PRO A 98 -13.68 6.12 4.38
CA PRO A 98 -13.87 6.61 3.03
C PRO A 98 -15.26 7.20 2.84
N VAL A 99 -15.34 8.49 2.48
CA VAL A 99 -16.61 9.15 2.21
C VAL A 99 -17.13 8.72 0.83
N HIS A 100 -18.44 8.56 0.68
CA HIS A 100 -19.08 8.08 -0.56
C HIS A 100 -18.58 6.70 -1.02
N ALA A 101 -18.13 5.85 -0.09
CA ALA A 101 -17.59 4.52 -0.38
C ALA A 101 -18.41 3.74 -1.43
N ARG A 102 -19.73 3.62 -1.21
CA ARG A 102 -20.62 2.88 -2.10
C ARG A 102 -20.68 3.47 -3.52
N GLU A 103 -20.73 4.78 -3.63
CA GLU A 103 -20.80 5.47 -4.93
C GLU A 103 -19.48 5.31 -5.70
N ARG A 104 -18.35 5.49 -5.02
CA ARG A 104 -17.01 5.28 -5.60
C ARG A 104 -16.80 3.85 -6.09
N ILE A 105 -17.26 2.86 -5.33
CA ILE A 105 -17.23 1.44 -5.74
C ILE A 105 -18.01 1.27 -7.05
N LEU A 106 -19.23 1.79 -7.11
CA LEU A 106 -20.09 1.69 -8.30
C LEU A 106 -19.45 2.39 -9.51
N GLU A 107 -18.93 3.61 -9.35
CA GLU A 107 -18.24 4.35 -10.40
C GLU A 107 -17.03 3.58 -10.93
N THR A 108 -16.21 3.03 -10.02
CA THR A 108 -15.02 2.24 -10.36
C THR A 108 -15.41 1.00 -11.16
N GLN A 109 -16.44 0.28 -10.71
CA GLN A 109 -16.97 -0.90 -11.38
C GLN A 109 -17.55 -0.57 -12.76
N ILE A 110 -18.30 0.52 -12.90
CA ILE A 110 -18.90 0.95 -14.19
C ILE A 110 -17.80 1.34 -15.19
N ALA A 111 -16.80 2.09 -14.75
CA ALA A 111 -15.68 2.48 -15.60
C ALA A 111 -14.87 1.26 -16.05
N ALA A 112 -14.57 0.33 -15.13
CA ALA A 112 -13.86 -0.91 -15.46
C ALA A 112 -14.67 -1.82 -16.39
N LEU A 113 -15.99 -1.95 -16.20
CA LEU A 113 -16.87 -2.71 -17.10
C LEU A 113 -16.87 -2.13 -18.51
N THR A 114 -16.81 -0.79 -18.61
CA THR A 114 -16.77 -0.10 -19.91
C THR A 114 -15.48 -0.43 -20.66
N GLU A 115 -14.34 -0.40 -19.98
CA GLU A 115 -13.03 -0.77 -20.55
C GLU A 115 -12.98 -2.26 -20.95
N LEU A 116 -13.52 -3.14 -20.11
CA LEU A 116 -13.61 -4.57 -20.38
C LEU A 116 -14.51 -4.89 -21.57
N ALA A 117 -15.64 -4.18 -21.70
CA ALA A 117 -16.54 -4.33 -22.84
C ALA A 117 -15.87 -3.90 -24.16
N GLN A 118 -15.08 -2.82 -24.15
CA GLN A 118 -14.27 -2.39 -25.30
C GLN A 118 -13.23 -3.45 -25.71
N SER A 119 -12.74 -4.21 -24.74
CA SER A 119 -11.79 -5.33 -24.96
C SER A 119 -12.48 -6.66 -25.27
N GLY A 120 -13.81 -6.67 -25.43
CA GLY A 120 -14.60 -7.85 -25.83
C GLY A 120 -14.98 -8.82 -24.72
N HIS A 121 -14.80 -8.45 -23.45
CA HIS A 121 -15.21 -9.28 -22.32
C HIS A 121 -16.72 -9.13 -22.01
N ASP A 122 -17.39 -10.26 -21.74
CA ASP A 122 -18.80 -10.28 -21.36
C ASP A 122 -19.01 -9.75 -19.93
N ALA A 123 -19.90 -8.75 -19.78
CA ALA A 123 -20.18 -8.11 -18.50
C ALA A 123 -20.73 -9.08 -17.44
N SER A 124 -21.47 -10.11 -17.85
CA SER A 124 -22.03 -11.09 -16.90
C SER A 124 -20.93 -11.94 -16.27
N ARG A 125 -19.93 -12.37 -17.06
CA ARG A 125 -18.75 -13.08 -16.55
C ARG A 125 -17.91 -12.21 -15.61
N VAL A 126 -17.71 -10.93 -15.95
CA VAL A 126 -16.97 -9.99 -15.08
C VAL A 126 -17.68 -9.82 -13.73
N ARG A 127 -19.00 -9.63 -13.73
CA ARG A 127 -19.77 -9.49 -12.48
C ARG A 127 -19.76 -10.76 -11.63
N ALA A 128 -19.81 -11.93 -12.27
CA ALA A 128 -19.70 -13.21 -11.57
C ALA A 128 -18.33 -13.35 -10.88
N LEU A 129 -17.24 -12.94 -11.56
CA LEU A 129 -15.91 -12.89 -10.98
C LEU A 129 -15.87 -11.93 -9.77
N TRP A 130 -16.44 -10.73 -9.91
CA TRP A 130 -16.43 -9.72 -8.86
C TRP A 130 -17.26 -10.06 -7.63
N ALA A 131 -18.31 -10.87 -7.78
CA ALA A 131 -19.14 -11.33 -6.67
C ALA A 131 -18.40 -12.22 -5.66
N GLU A 132 -17.17 -12.66 -5.98
CA GLU A 132 -16.33 -13.50 -5.12
C GLU A 132 -15.51 -12.69 -4.10
N TYR A 133 -15.53 -11.36 -4.21
CA TYR A 133 -14.71 -10.43 -3.41
C TYR A 133 -15.58 -9.50 -2.55
N PRO A 134 -15.10 -9.09 -1.37
CA PRO A 134 -15.73 -8.03 -0.58
C PRO A 134 -15.84 -6.70 -1.33
N ASP A 135 -16.99 -6.04 -1.22
CA ASP A 135 -17.23 -4.75 -1.90
C ASP A 135 -16.23 -3.66 -1.48
N GLU A 136 -15.76 -3.69 -0.23
CA GLU A 136 -14.82 -2.71 0.31
C GLU A 136 -13.46 -2.73 -0.42
N ASP A 137 -13.09 -3.85 -1.05
CA ASP A 137 -11.81 -3.99 -1.75
C ASP A 137 -11.79 -3.19 -3.06
N PHE A 138 -12.96 -2.94 -3.69
CA PHE A 138 -13.05 -2.13 -4.91
C PHE A 138 -12.59 -0.68 -4.70
N LEU A 139 -12.68 -0.15 -3.48
CA LEU A 139 -12.17 1.19 -3.14
C LEU A 139 -10.66 1.32 -3.31
N ARG A 140 -9.96 0.19 -3.35
CA ARG A 140 -8.51 0.12 -3.39
C ARG A 140 -7.97 -0.01 -4.82
N PHE A 141 -8.83 0.08 -5.83
CA PHE A 141 -8.46 -0.10 -7.22
C PHE A 141 -8.80 1.12 -8.08
N THR A 142 -7.95 1.37 -9.08
CA THR A 142 -8.34 2.21 -10.20
C THR A 142 -9.17 1.39 -11.20
N PRO A 143 -10.06 2.01 -11.99
CA PRO A 143 -10.82 1.30 -13.01
C PRO A 143 -9.95 0.50 -13.98
N ALA A 144 -8.84 1.10 -14.45
CA ALA A 144 -7.90 0.46 -15.38
C ALA A 144 -7.12 -0.70 -14.76
N GLN A 145 -6.89 -0.68 -13.44
CA GLN A 145 -6.28 -1.80 -12.72
C GLN A 145 -7.29 -2.94 -12.57
N LEU A 146 -8.51 -2.63 -12.15
CA LEU A 146 -9.58 -3.61 -12.01
C LEU A 146 -9.91 -4.29 -13.34
N ALA A 147 -9.99 -3.51 -14.43
CA ALA A 147 -10.19 -4.02 -15.78
C ALA A 147 -9.07 -4.99 -16.18
N TRP A 148 -7.82 -4.58 -16.08
CA TRP A 148 -6.67 -5.41 -16.45
C TRP A 148 -6.59 -6.72 -15.67
N GLN A 149 -6.79 -6.69 -14.36
CA GLN A 149 -6.77 -7.89 -13.52
C GLN A 149 -7.93 -8.83 -13.86
N SER A 150 -9.12 -8.29 -14.09
CA SER A 150 -10.29 -9.06 -14.49
C SER A 150 -10.09 -9.73 -15.84
N ALA A 151 -9.50 -9.03 -16.81
CA ALA A 151 -9.16 -9.60 -18.12
C ALA A 151 -8.17 -10.75 -17.98
N ALA A 152 -7.11 -10.58 -17.17
CA ALA A 152 -6.11 -11.61 -16.92
C ALA A 152 -6.74 -12.88 -16.29
N LEU A 153 -7.63 -12.70 -15.30
CA LEU A 153 -8.35 -13.80 -14.66
C LEU A 153 -9.30 -14.52 -15.62
N LEU A 154 -10.05 -13.78 -16.44
CA LEU A 154 -10.98 -14.36 -17.42
C LEU A 154 -10.26 -15.12 -18.54
N SER A 155 -9.01 -14.77 -18.84
CA SER A 155 -8.16 -15.49 -19.80
C SER A 155 -7.40 -16.67 -19.17
N HIS A 156 -7.44 -16.83 -17.86
CA HIS A 156 -6.73 -17.91 -17.17
C HIS A 156 -7.48 -19.24 -17.30
N ALA A 157 -6.87 -20.18 -18.03
CA ALA A 157 -7.50 -21.44 -18.38
C ALA A 157 -7.43 -22.52 -17.27
N SER A 158 -6.45 -22.42 -16.36
CA SER A 158 -6.11 -23.50 -15.42
C SER A 158 -6.33 -23.08 -13.97
N ALA A 159 -7.39 -23.60 -13.34
CA ALA A 159 -7.74 -23.24 -11.96
C ALA A 159 -6.60 -23.49 -10.94
N ASN A 160 -5.74 -24.49 -11.16
CA ASN A 160 -4.73 -24.90 -10.18
C ASN A 160 -3.31 -24.37 -10.43
N GLU A 161 -3.10 -23.53 -11.45
CA GLU A 161 -1.79 -22.90 -11.69
C GLU A 161 -1.82 -21.43 -11.26
N PRO A 162 -0.73 -20.92 -10.66
CA PRO A 162 -0.62 -19.51 -10.35
C PRO A 162 -0.60 -18.70 -11.65
N LEU A 163 -1.43 -17.67 -11.71
CA LEU A 163 -1.44 -16.66 -12.76
C LEU A 163 -0.57 -15.49 -12.30
N ILE A 164 0.46 -15.16 -13.07
CA ILE A 164 1.30 -13.98 -12.85
C ILE A 164 1.20 -13.07 -14.07
N ALA A 165 0.69 -11.86 -13.89
CA ALA A 165 0.65 -10.85 -14.93
C ALA A 165 1.50 -9.64 -14.50
N ALA A 166 2.23 -9.05 -15.44
CA ALA A 166 3.01 -7.84 -15.18
C ALA A 166 2.81 -6.81 -16.28
N ARG A 167 2.75 -5.53 -15.91
CA ARG A 167 2.69 -4.40 -16.86
C ARG A 167 3.49 -3.20 -16.35
N ALA A 168 4.02 -2.40 -17.26
CA ALA A 168 4.64 -1.12 -16.92
C ALA A 168 3.66 0.04 -17.18
N LEU A 169 3.48 0.92 -16.20
CA LEU A 169 2.60 2.09 -16.30
C LEU A 169 3.37 3.34 -16.75
N GLY A 170 3.66 3.47 -18.04
CA GLY A 170 4.30 4.65 -18.62
C GLY A 170 5.69 4.98 -18.02
N GLU A 171 6.30 6.12 -18.39
CA GLU A 171 7.65 6.47 -17.93
C GLU A 171 7.72 7.03 -16.49
N ARG A 172 6.60 7.55 -15.97
CA ARG A 172 6.51 8.14 -14.62
C ARG A 172 5.68 7.32 -13.63
N GLY A 173 5.15 6.17 -14.04
CA GLY A 173 4.42 5.28 -13.14
C GLY A 173 5.33 4.20 -12.56
N CYS A 174 4.77 3.02 -12.37
CA CYS A 174 5.44 1.88 -11.76
C CYS A 174 5.24 0.61 -12.60
N THR A 175 5.97 -0.45 -12.27
CA THR A 175 5.65 -1.79 -12.76
C THR A 175 4.62 -2.40 -11.83
N GLU A 176 3.47 -2.80 -12.36
CA GLU A 176 2.47 -3.55 -11.62
C GLU A 176 2.67 -5.04 -11.87
N VAL A 177 2.69 -5.82 -10.80
CA VAL A 177 2.66 -7.29 -10.83
C VAL A 177 1.41 -7.76 -10.12
N PHE A 178 0.60 -8.55 -10.80
CA PHE A 178 -0.59 -9.18 -10.29
C PHE A 178 -0.35 -10.69 -10.15
N VAL A 179 -0.67 -11.23 -8.98
CA VAL A 179 -0.49 -12.64 -8.62
C VAL A 179 -1.84 -13.20 -8.19
N TYR A 180 -2.32 -14.22 -8.91
CA TYR A 180 -3.46 -15.01 -8.50
C TYR A 180 -3.02 -16.46 -8.25
N SER A 181 -3.18 -16.95 -7.04
CA SER A 181 -2.75 -18.31 -6.67
C SER A 181 -3.50 -18.84 -5.44
N PRO A 182 -3.56 -20.17 -5.22
CA PRO A 182 -4.12 -20.72 -3.99
C PRO A 182 -3.39 -20.18 -2.75
N ASP A 183 -4.14 -19.73 -1.76
CA ASP A 183 -3.59 -19.18 -0.52
C ASP A 183 -2.86 -20.26 0.29
N ARG A 184 -1.69 -19.91 0.81
CA ARG A 184 -0.84 -20.80 1.63
C ARG A 184 0.24 -20.03 2.39
N ASP A 185 0.66 -20.60 3.51
CA ASP A 185 1.62 -19.95 4.38
C ASP A 185 2.97 -19.69 3.69
N GLY A 186 3.49 -18.47 3.88
CA GLY A 186 4.76 -18.03 3.30
C GLY A 186 4.69 -17.51 1.87
N LEU A 187 3.50 -17.46 1.25
CA LEU A 187 3.30 -16.94 -0.10
C LEU A 187 3.83 -15.51 -0.28
N PHE A 188 3.42 -14.59 0.58
CA PHE A 188 3.86 -13.20 0.55
C PHE A 188 5.39 -13.04 0.74
N ALA A 189 5.98 -13.85 1.63
CA ALA A 189 7.43 -13.86 1.86
C ALA A 189 8.19 -14.38 0.63
N ALA A 190 7.69 -15.42 -0.04
CA ALA A 190 8.30 -15.95 -1.24
C ALA A 190 8.25 -14.96 -2.41
N ILE A 191 7.10 -14.30 -2.62
CA ILE A 191 6.95 -13.27 -3.66
C ILE A 191 7.94 -12.13 -3.41
N THR A 192 7.94 -11.56 -2.21
CA THR A 192 8.85 -10.45 -1.85
C THR A 192 10.33 -10.85 -1.95
N ALA A 193 10.70 -12.10 -1.66
CA ALA A 193 12.05 -12.61 -1.86
C ALA A 193 12.44 -12.77 -3.35
N VAL A 194 11.50 -13.11 -4.25
CA VAL A 194 11.76 -13.09 -5.70
C VAL A 194 11.96 -11.65 -6.17
N LEU A 195 11.07 -10.74 -5.79
CA LEU A 195 11.16 -9.31 -6.15
C LEU A 195 12.48 -8.69 -5.70
N ASP A 196 12.91 -9.00 -4.49
CA ASP A 196 14.21 -8.59 -3.92
C ASP A 196 15.40 -9.05 -4.78
N ARG A 197 15.37 -10.29 -5.29
CA ARG A 197 16.42 -10.84 -6.17
C ARG A 197 16.47 -10.18 -7.55
N PHE A 198 15.33 -9.67 -8.03
CA PHE A 198 15.25 -8.83 -9.23
C PHE A 198 15.65 -7.36 -8.98
N GLN A 199 16.02 -7.04 -7.74
CA GLN A 199 16.41 -5.69 -7.29
C GLN A 199 15.26 -4.68 -7.46
N LEU A 200 14.03 -5.16 -7.25
CA LEU A 200 12.84 -4.33 -7.31
C LEU A 200 12.42 -3.92 -5.90
N SER A 201 12.07 -2.64 -5.77
CA SER A 201 11.54 -2.06 -4.55
C SER A 201 10.02 -2.01 -4.64
N VAL A 202 9.36 -2.59 -3.65
CA VAL A 202 7.90 -2.56 -3.54
C VAL A 202 7.48 -1.21 -3.00
N GLN A 203 6.69 -0.45 -3.76
CA GLN A 203 6.07 0.81 -3.34
C GLN A 203 4.72 0.55 -2.64
N GLU A 204 3.98 -0.45 -3.11
CA GLU A 204 2.70 -0.83 -2.54
C GLU A 204 2.48 -2.32 -2.75
N ALA A 205 1.91 -3.01 -1.76
CA ALA A 205 1.50 -4.40 -1.87
C ALA A 205 0.09 -4.58 -1.30
N ARG A 206 -0.87 -4.83 -2.18
CA ARG A 206 -2.25 -5.13 -1.78
C ARG A 206 -2.41 -6.64 -1.79
N ILE A 207 -2.79 -7.20 -0.65
CA ILE A 207 -3.11 -8.62 -0.50
C ILE A 207 -4.62 -8.71 -0.38
N LEU A 208 -5.21 -9.61 -1.14
CA LEU A 208 -6.66 -9.82 -1.15
C LEU A 208 -6.93 -11.31 -1.18
N SER A 209 -7.83 -11.76 -0.32
CA SER A 209 -8.23 -13.17 -0.26
C SER A 209 -9.65 -13.31 -0.79
N SER A 210 -9.83 -14.20 -1.77
CA SER A 210 -11.12 -14.64 -2.26
C SER A 210 -11.79 -15.60 -1.28
N SER A 211 -13.12 -15.59 -1.26
CA SER A 211 -13.94 -16.58 -0.55
C SER A 211 -13.65 -18.05 -0.92
N LYS A 212 -12.95 -18.30 -2.04
CA LYS A 212 -12.54 -19.65 -2.50
C LYS A 212 -11.13 -20.07 -2.07
N GLY A 213 -10.45 -19.30 -1.22
CA GLY A 213 -9.09 -19.64 -0.75
C GLY A 213 -7.99 -19.35 -1.78
N TYR A 214 -8.17 -18.31 -2.59
CA TYR A 214 -7.16 -17.79 -3.51
C TYR A 214 -6.76 -16.39 -3.07
N VAL A 215 -5.51 -16.02 -3.33
CA VAL A 215 -5.04 -14.63 -3.19
C VAL A 215 -5.04 -13.89 -4.52
N LEU A 216 -5.18 -12.58 -4.45
CA LEU A 216 -5.17 -11.62 -5.56
C LEU A 216 -4.19 -10.49 -5.22
N ASP A 217 -2.91 -10.83 -5.15
CA ASP A 217 -1.91 -9.87 -4.71
C ASP A 217 -1.53 -8.93 -5.85
N THR A 218 -1.47 -7.63 -5.54
CA THR A 218 -0.98 -6.61 -6.45
C THR A 218 0.22 -5.92 -5.85
N PHE A 219 1.32 -5.89 -6.59
CA PHE A 219 2.54 -5.18 -6.22
C PHE A 219 2.80 -4.04 -7.20
N GLN A 220 3.07 -2.85 -6.66
CA GLN A 220 3.61 -1.74 -7.43
C GLN A 220 5.11 -1.64 -7.17
N LEU A 221 5.91 -1.67 -8.23
CA LEU A 221 7.35 -1.89 -8.17
C LEU A 221 8.12 -0.80 -8.91
N LEU A 222 9.31 -0.48 -8.41
CA LEU A 222 10.31 0.34 -9.07
C LEU A 222 11.67 -0.36 -9.05
N ASP A 223 12.52 -0.08 -10.04
CA ASP A 223 13.92 -0.52 -10.05
C ASP A 223 14.81 0.36 -9.15
N ALA A 224 16.12 0.10 -9.18
CA ALA A 224 17.11 0.83 -8.37
C ALA A 224 17.21 2.30 -8.78
N GLU A 225 16.88 2.64 -10.02
CA GLU A 225 16.85 3.99 -10.58
C GLU A 225 15.52 4.70 -10.36
N GLN A 226 14.61 4.14 -9.55
CA GLN A 226 13.26 4.65 -9.29
C GLN A 226 12.40 4.73 -10.56
N LYS A 227 12.58 3.78 -11.48
CA LYS A 227 11.85 3.69 -12.74
C LYS A 227 11.06 2.40 -12.84
N PRO A 228 9.99 2.38 -13.64
CA PRO A 228 9.32 1.14 -13.99
C PRO A 228 10.22 0.26 -14.87
N VAL A 229 10.16 -1.05 -14.64
CA VAL A 229 10.70 -2.05 -15.56
C VAL A 229 9.81 -2.10 -16.80
N ALA A 230 10.24 -1.41 -17.86
CA ALA A 230 9.52 -1.37 -19.13
C ALA A 230 9.96 -2.44 -20.14
N ASP A 231 11.13 -3.07 -19.93
CA ASP A 231 11.65 -4.11 -20.83
C ASP A 231 10.79 -5.38 -20.76
N PRO A 232 10.11 -5.78 -21.87
CA PRO A 232 9.27 -6.97 -21.89
C PRO A 232 10.02 -8.27 -21.58
N ALA A 233 11.30 -8.37 -21.94
CA ALA A 233 12.08 -9.57 -21.66
C ALA A 233 12.30 -9.74 -20.15
N ARG A 234 12.69 -8.67 -19.45
CA ARG A 234 12.84 -8.64 -18.00
C ARG A 234 11.52 -8.87 -17.26
N LEU A 235 10.40 -8.35 -17.77
CA LEU A 235 9.08 -8.62 -17.21
C LEU A 235 8.70 -10.10 -17.35
N ASN A 236 8.92 -10.71 -18.52
CA ASN A 236 8.65 -12.12 -18.74
C ASN A 236 9.55 -13.02 -17.87
N GLU A 237 10.81 -12.66 -17.68
CA GLU A 237 11.71 -13.39 -16.77
C GLU A 237 11.20 -13.32 -15.32
N LEU A 238 10.72 -12.16 -14.89
CA LEU A 238 10.14 -11.95 -13.57
C LEU A 238 8.87 -12.80 -13.38
N THR A 239 7.93 -12.75 -14.33
CA THR A 239 6.67 -13.49 -14.23
C THR A 239 6.89 -15.00 -14.23
N GLU A 240 7.76 -15.52 -15.10
CA GLU A 240 8.10 -16.95 -15.09
C GLU A 240 8.83 -17.35 -13.80
N ARG A 241 9.73 -16.51 -13.27
CA ARG A 241 10.41 -16.84 -12.02
C ARG A 241 9.43 -16.89 -10.84
N LEU A 242 8.50 -15.94 -10.76
CA LEU A 242 7.43 -15.98 -9.76
C LEU A 242 6.59 -17.24 -9.94
N ARG A 243 6.13 -17.54 -11.17
CA ARG A 243 5.32 -18.73 -11.47
C ARG A 243 6.00 -20.02 -11.03
N LEU A 244 7.28 -20.20 -11.38
CA LEU A 244 8.07 -21.37 -10.99
C LEU A 244 8.28 -21.47 -9.48
N GLU A 245 8.44 -20.34 -8.78
CA GLU A 245 8.55 -20.34 -7.31
C GLU A 245 7.23 -20.78 -6.66
N LEU A 246 6.10 -20.25 -7.15
CA LEU A 246 4.77 -20.51 -6.59
C LEU A 246 4.24 -21.91 -6.91
N LEU A 247 4.80 -22.59 -7.91
CA LEU A 247 4.50 -23.99 -8.22
C LEU A 247 5.18 -24.97 -7.25
N LYS A 248 6.14 -24.53 -6.43
CA LYS A 248 6.81 -25.42 -5.48
C LYS A 248 5.86 -25.87 -4.38
N PRO A 249 5.99 -27.11 -3.87
CA PRO A 249 5.22 -27.58 -2.72
C PRO A 249 5.50 -26.75 -1.46
N GLU A 250 6.77 -26.39 -1.25
CA GLU A 250 7.22 -25.59 -0.11
C GLU A 250 7.85 -24.28 -0.57
N LEU A 251 7.43 -23.18 0.04
CA LEU A 251 7.83 -21.83 -0.34
C LEU A 251 8.98 -21.32 0.53
N ASN A 252 10.14 -21.97 0.53
CA ASN A 252 11.25 -21.68 1.46
C ASN A 252 12.28 -20.66 0.96
N LEU A 253 11.92 -19.80 0.01
CA LEU A 253 12.86 -18.85 -0.57
C LEU A 253 13.25 -17.77 0.45
N THR A 254 14.52 -17.74 0.83
CA THR A 254 15.05 -16.70 1.71
C THR A 254 15.45 -15.45 0.94
N PRO A 255 15.38 -14.26 1.58
CA PRO A 255 15.85 -12.99 1.01
C PRO A 255 17.32 -13.05 0.57
N ALA A 256 17.71 -12.20 -0.39
CA ALA A 256 19.11 -12.08 -0.78
C ALA A 256 19.89 -11.30 0.28
N ARG A 257 21.01 -11.85 0.77
CA ARG A 257 21.91 -11.12 1.69
C ARG A 257 22.72 -10.09 0.90
N ARG A 258 22.40 -8.82 1.05
CA ARG A 258 23.11 -7.70 0.41
C ARG A 258 23.85 -6.85 1.44
N ALA A 259 25.04 -6.38 1.06
CA ALA A 259 25.84 -5.50 1.92
C ALA A 259 25.28 -4.08 1.92
N TRP A 260 25.41 -3.40 3.07
CA TRP A 260 25.00 -2.01 3.24
C TRP A 260 25.87 -1.07 2.39
N THR A 261 25.26 -0.09 1.72
CA THR A 261 26.03 0.95 1.04
C THR A 261 26.68 1.91 2.04
N ARG A 262 27.70 2.68 1.62
CA ARG A 262 28.40 3.63 2.49
C ARG A 262 27.49 4.77 2.99
N GLN A 263 26.57 5.26 2.16
CA GLN A 263 25.66 6.35 2.52
C GLN A 263 24.65 5.93 3.61
N GLN A 264 24.12 4.71 3.52
CA GLN A 264 23.20 4.13 4.51
C GLN A 264 23.82 3.91 5.90
N LYS A 265 25.16 3.86 6.01
CA LYS A 265 25.84 3.76 7.33
C LYS A 265 25.82 5.07 8.12
N HIS A 266 25.56 6.20 7.45
CA HIS A 266 25.60 7.53 8.08
C HIS A 266 24.22 8.06 8.48
N PHE A 267 23.13 7.47 7.97
CA PHE A 267 21.76 7.86 8.30
C PHE A 267 21.03 6.73 9.04
N HIS A 268 20.85 6.91 10.35
CA HIS A 268 20.27 5.88 11.22
C HIS A 268 18.94 6.35 11.80
N VAL A 269 17.84 5.84 11.26
CA VAL A 269 16.52 5.93 11.86
C VAL A 269 16.34 4.70 12.77
N PRO A 270 16.19 4.88 14.10
CA PRO A 270 16.02 3.75 15.01
C PRO A 270 14.73 3.00 14.69
N LEU A 271 14.79 1.66 14.79
CA LEU A 271 13.62 0.81 14.60
C LEU A 271 12.54 1.17 15.62
N ARG A 272 11.34 1.49 15.13
CA ARG A 272 10.13 1.65 15.94
C ARG A 272 9.08 0.69 15.42
N LEU A 273 8.53 -0.09 16.34
CA LEU A 273 7.46 -1.05 16.08
C LEU A 273 6.28 -0.69 16.97
N GLU A 274 5.17 -0.32 16.35
CA GLU A 274 3.91 -0.02 17.03
C GLU A 274 2.85 -1.01 16.59
N PHE A 275 2.25 -1.69 17.55
CA PHE A 275 1.17 -2.63 17.32
C PHE A 275 -0.14 -2.04 17.79
N GLN A 276 -1.21 -2.27 17.04
CA GLN A 276 -2.56 -1.90 17.42
C GLN A 276 -3.52 -3.03 17.06
N SER A 277 -4.34 -3.44 18.01
CA SER A 277 -5.43 -4.37 17.73
C SER A 277 -6.60 -3.62 17.11
N ASP A 278 -7.12 -4.16 16.01
CA ASP A 278 -8.41 -3.79 15.46
C ASP A 278 -9.42 -4.88 15.85
N ASP A 279 -10.14 -4.64 16.95
CA ASP A 279 -11.14 -5.58 17.46
C ASP A 279 -12.34 -5.73 16.52
N LYS A 280 -12.60 -4.78 15.62
CA LYS A 280 -13.71 -4.87 14.66
C LYS A 280 -13.39 -5.82 13.52
N ARG A 281 -12.15 -5.75 13.01
CA ARG A 281 -11.67 -6.61 11.92
C ARG A 281 -11.03 -7.91 12.39
N GLY A 282 -10.79 -8.06 13.69
CA GLY A 282 -10.07 -9.22 14.22
C GLY A 282 -8.61 -9.27 13.78
N ARG A 283 -8.01 -8.12 13.46
CA ARG A 283 -6.65 -8.00 12.90
C ARG A 283 -5.74 -7.20 13.83
N THR A 284 -4.44 -7.31 13.58
CA THR A 284 -3.42 -6.51 14.26
C THR A 284 -2.70 -5.64 13.25
N GLY A 285 -2.82 -4.32 13.39
CA GLY A 285 -1.99 -3.37 12.66
C GLY A 285 -0.58 -3.33 13.23
N LEU A 286 0.43 -3.48 12.38
CA LEU A 286 1.83 -3.19 12.69
C LEU A 286 2.28 -2.00 11.86
N ALA A 287 2.75 -0.97 12.55
CA ALA A 287 3.45 0.12 11.93
C ALA A 287 4.95 0.04 12.25
N LEU A 288 5.76 0.04 11.20
CA LEU A 288 7.20 -0.18 11.25
C LEU A 288 7.93 1.04 10.67
N VAL A 289 8.80 1.64 11.48
CA VAL A 289 9.64 2.77 11.05
C VAL A 289 11.11 2.39 11.25
N CYS A 290 11.91 2.46 10.19
CA CYS A 290 13.36 2.21 10.27
C CYS A 290 14.12 2.84 9.10
N SER A 291 15.45 2.70 9.08
CA SER A 291 16.25 3.06 7.90
C SER A 291 15.95 2.12 6.73
N ASP A 292 15.82 2.69 5.52
CA ASP A 292 15.70 1.88 4.31
C ASP A 292 16.97 1.07 4.05
N ARG A 293 16.79 -0.15 3.55
CA ARG A 293 17.88 -1.03 3.16
C ARG A 293 17.44 -2.00 2.07
N PRO A 294 18.36 -2.41 1.16
CA PRO A 294 18.03 -3.35 0.10
C PRO A 294 17.44 -4.65 0.67
N GLY A 295 16.24 -5.00 0.23
CA GLY A 295 15.55 -6.21 0.66
C GLY A 295 14.86 -6.12 2.03
N LEU A 296 14.69 -4.91 2.59
CA LEU A 296 14.03 -4.70 3.88
C LEU A 296 12.70 -5.48 3.96
N LEU A 297 11.80 -5.27 2.99
CA LEU A 297 10.50 -5.92 2.98
C LEU A 297 10.61 -7.44 2.99
N ALA A 298 11.50 -8.03 2.19
CA ALA A 298 11.71 -9.48 2.16
C ALA A 298 12.21 -10.03 3.50
N HIS A 299 13.04 -9.28 4.24
CA HIS A 299 13.47 -9.67 5.59
C HIS A 299 12.34 -9.54 6.61
N VAL A 300 11.53 -8.47 6.52
CA VAL A 300 10.36 -8.26 7.37
C VAL A 300 9.34 -9.39 7.19
N THR A 301 9.00 -9.74 5.96
CA THR A 301 8.03 -10.81 5.65
C THR A 301 8.56 -12.19 6.01
N GLN A 302 9.88 -12.42 5.90
CA GLN A 302 10.50 -13.64 6.38
C GLN A 302 10.40 -13.77 7.92
N ALA A 303 10.55 -12.66 8.66
CA ALA A 303 10.36 -12.64 10.10
C ALA A 303 8.91 -12.91 10.49
N PHE A 304 7.94 -12.38 9.73
CA PHE A 304 6.51 -12.69 9.93
C PHE A 304 6.24 -14.17 9.79
N ARG A 305 6.72 -14.76 8.70
CA ARG A 305 6.58 -16.19 8.45
C ARG A 305 7.22 -17.05 9.54
N ALA A 306 8.42 -16.69 10.00
CA ALA A 306 9.09 -17.42 11.08
C ALA A 306 8.32 -17.40 12.41
N CYS A 307 7.42 -16.43 12.58
CA CYS A 307 6.56 -16.30 13.76
C CYS A 307 5.13 -16.82 13.54
N GLY A 308 4.82 -17.46 12.41
CA GLY A 308 3.45 -17.89 12.09
C GLY A 308 2.47 -16.72 11.89
N VAL A 309 2.95 -15.62 11.31
CA VAL A 309 2.14 -14.41 11.10
C VAL A 309 1.80 -14.27 9.61
N ARG A 310 0.51 -14.09 9.33
CA ARG A 310 -0.02 -13.80 8.00
C ARG A 310 -0.17 -12.30 7.78
N VAL A 311 -0.02 -11.88 6.53
CA VAL A 311 -0.18 -10.48 6.10
C VAL A 311 -1.44 -10.38 5.25
N HIS A 312 -2.31 -9.44 5.57
CA HIS A 312 -3.55 -9.16 4.86
C HIS A 312 -3.55 -7.84 4.11
N ASP A 313 -2.68 -6.90 4.49
CA ASP A 313 -2.41 -5.67 3.75
C ASP A 313 -0.98 -5.20 4.04
N ALA A 314 -0.32 -4.58 3.06
CA ALA A 314 1.05 -4.07 3.20
C ALA A 314 1.24 -2.76 2.42
N ARG A 315 1.27 -1.64 3.12
CA ARG A 315 1.52 -0.33 2.52
C ARG A 315 2.93 0.10 2.85
N ILE A 316 3.78 0.10 1.82
CA ILE A 316 5.20 0.43 1.94
C ILE A 316 5.35 1.93 1.66
N ALA A 317 6.16 2.63 2.43
CA ALA A 317 6.42 4.05 2.15
C ALA A 317 7.85 4.40 2.47
N THR A 318 8.62 4.75 1.43
CA THR A 318 10.01 5.17 1.56
C THR A 318 10.13 6.68 1.35
N PHE A 319 10.70 7.38 2.33
CA PHE A 319 10.99 8.80 2.31
C PHE A 319 12.49 9.03 2.46
N GLY A 320 13.19 9.15 1.33
CA GLY A 320 14.66 9.19 1.31
C GLY A 320 15.23 7.90 1.88
N GLU A 321 15.89 7.97 3.03
CA GLU A 321 16.50 6.83 3.72
C GLU A 321 15.64 6.29 4.87
N ARG A 322 14.39 6.74 5.01
CA ARG A 322 13.45 6.32 6.07
C ARG A 322 12.30 5.53 5.45
N VAL A 323 12.00 4.37 6.04
CA VAL A 323 10.84 3.55 5.69
C VAL A 323 9.77 3.68 6.77
N GLU A 324 8.53 3.77 6.33
CA GLU A 324 7.32 3.81 7.16
C GLU A 324 6.26 2.86 6.62
N ASP A 325 6.43 1.59 6.99
CA ASP A 325 5.58 0.52 6.51
C ASP A 325 4.42 0.29 7.46
N PHE A 326 3.28 -0.06 6.88
CA PHE A 326 2.11 -0.49 7.62
C PHE A 326 1.66 -1.87 7.12
N PHE A 327 1.39 -2.76 8.05
CA PHE A 327 0.92 -4.11 7.78
C PHE A 327 -0.36 -4.39 8.57
N GLU A 328 -1.35 -5.01 7.94
CA GLU A 328 -2.43 -5.69 8.66
C GLU A 328 -2.09 -7.17 8.81
N LEU A 329 -2.07 -7.66 10.04
CA LEU A 329 -1.55 -8.98 10.40
C LEU A 329 -2.57 -9.83 11.16
N SER A 330 -2.43 -11.15 11.04
CA SER A 330 -3.12 -12.16 11.87
C SER A 330 -2.17 -13.32 12.19
N ASP A 331 -2.59 -14.20 13.10
CA ASP A 331 -1.98 -15.52 13.23
C ASP A 331 -2.43 -16.46 12.08
N GLU A 332 -1.95 -17.70 12.10
CA GLU A 332 -2.29 -18.76 11.12
C GLU A 332 -3.76 -19.22 11.18
N THR A 333 -4.51 -18.78 12.20
CA THR A 333 -5.95 -19.05 12.36
C THR A 333 -6.82 -17.85 11.97
N ASP A 334 -6.22 -16.85 11.32
CA ASP A 334 -6.83 -15.59 10.92
C ASP A 334 -7.43 -14.80 12.11
N GLN A 335 -6.85 -14.96 13.29
CA GLN A 335 -7.19 -14.18 14.49
C GLN A 335 -6.13 -13.12 14.77
N LYS A 336 -6.51 -12.12 15.58
CA LYS A 336 -5.57 -11.09 16.03
C LYS A 336 -4.43 -11.72 16.84
N LEU A 337 -3.24 -11.15 16.70
CA LEU A 337 -2.06 -11.62 17.41
C LEU A 337 -2.23 -11.44 18.92
N ASP A 338 -1.98 -12.49 19.69
CA ASP A 338 -1.95 -12.43 21.14
C ASP A 338 -0.61 -11.85 21.67
N ASP A 339 -0.53 -11.63 22.98
CA ASP A 339 0.68 -11.09 23.62
C ASP A 339 1.93 -11.97 23.45
N VAL A 340 1.77 -13.27 23.18
CA VAL A 340 2.89 -14.19 22.96
C VAL A 340 3.43 -13.99 21.55
N HIS A 341 2.56 -14.02 20.55
CA HIS A 341 2.90 -13.76 19.15
C HIS A 341 3.49 -12.36 18.98
N LEU A 342 2.90 -11.34 19.60
CA LEU A 342 3.40 -9.96 19.56
C LEU A 342 4.82 -9.83 20.11
N ARG A 343 5.11 -10.49 21.24
CA ARG A 343 6.46 -10.48 21.84
C ARG A 343 7.47 -11.23 20.97
N ALA A 344 7.10 -12.39 20.44
CA ALA A 344 7.95 -13.18 19.55
C ALA A 344 8.27 -12.39 18.27
N LEU A 345 7.24 -11.84 17.62
CA LEU A 345 7.36 -11.04 16.43
C LEU A 345 8.24 -9.80 16.65
N ARG A 346 8.03 -9.06 17.75
CA ARG A 346 8.88 -7.91 18.11
C ARG A 346 10.33 -8.32 18.29
N ALA A 347 10.61 -9.42 18.99
CA ALA A 347 11.97 -9.90 19.20
C ALA A 347 12.65 -10.28 17.88
N THR A 348 11.96 -11.03 17.02
CA THR A 348 12.47 -11.44 15.71
C THR A 348 12.75 -10.24 14.79
N LEU A 349 11.81 -9.30 14.68
CA LEU A 349 12.01 -8.08 13.89
C LEU A 349 13.16 -7.23 14.43
N THR A 350 13.29 -7.11 15.76
CA THR A 350 14.40 -6.37 16.36
C THR A 350 15.73 -7.04 16.01
N HIS A 351 15.82 -8.36 16.12
CA HIS A 351 17.03 -9.11 15.77
C HIS A 351 17.41 -9.01 14.29
N GLU A 352 16.44 -9.11 13.39
CA GLU A 352 16.66 -9.08 11.93
C GLU A 352 16.95 -7.67 11.40
N LEU A 353 16.34 -6.64 12.00
CA LEU A 353 16.35 -5.28 11.47
C LEU A 353 17.34 -4.35 12.19
N GLU A 354 17.69 -4.61 13.44
CA GLU A 354 18.69 -3.79 14.13
C GLU A 354 20.08 -3.94 13.49
N VAL A 355 20.71 -2.80 13.25
CA VAL A 355 22.08 -2.72 12.76
C VAL A 355 23.02 -3.08 13.91
N PRO A 356 23.99 -3.99 13.74
CA PRO A 356 25.02 -4.20 14.74
C PRO A 356 25.73 -2.87 14.99
N ARG A 357 25.57 -2.30 16.20
CA ARG A 357 26.36 -1.14 16.63
C ARG A 357 27.83 -1.58 16.62
N ARG A 358 28.62 -1.00 15.73
CA ARG A 358 30.08 -1.12 15.77
C ARG A 358 30.68 -0.08 16.67
#